data_AF-A0A537URY8-F1
#
_entry.id   AF-A0A537URY8-F1
#
_cell.length_a   1.000
_cell.length_b   1.000
_cell.length_c   1.000
_cell.angle_alpha   90.00
_cell.angle_beta   90.00
_cell.angle_gamma   90.00
#
_symmetry.space_group_name_H-M   'P 1'
#
loop_
_entity.id
_entity.type
_entity.pdbx_description
1 polymer ?
#
loop_
_entity_poly.entity_id
_entity_poly.type
_entity_poly.pdbx_seq_one_letter_code
_entity_poly.pdbx_strand_id
1 'polypeptide(L)'
;MKSRINRRSIWTMLVRALSFSAVTALTLNSALAPVVASDYAATPMVGGGQIKARFLALGIGKSVVVDLPRDIKDVLVADPKIANAVIPSTQRAYIIGAAVGQTNIVFFDSAGVQMAAYDIAVKRDLNGVRAVQIEGVGDGVILTGSVSSPVEAQQAGDLAARLVGSPEKVVNSIAVRGRDQVMLKVTVAEVRREIIKQMGVDLSASMNYGTAVVNFNNNNPFTALGRSLVSDNLASVSALTKGLPSVTATLRAMESAGVMRTLAEPNLTAISGESATFIAGGEFPVPAGYACDPTTHVCTTQISFKKFGISLNFTPVVLSEGRISLRVMTEVSELSNDNAITLNQSGNSLTVPSIKTRRAETTLEIPSGGSMAMAGLIQEQTKQAINGLPGVDQLPVLGQLFRSQDFVSNQTELMVLVTPYVVRAVAQQELSRPDDGFASASDPQSLLLGRINRIYGVPGRGEPGGSYRGTYGFITD
;
A
#
# COMPACT_ATOMS: atom_id res chain seq x y z
N MET A 1 11.29 -51.15 61.81
CA MET A 1 12.45 -52.03 61.53
C MET A 1 13.52 -51.23 60.76
N LYS A 2 14.67 -51.83 60.40
CA LYS A 2 15.85 -51.18 59.77
C LYS A 2 15.48 -50.53 58.42
N SER A 3 15.97 -49.32 58.05
CA SER A 3 17.33 -48.96 57.52
C SER A 3 17.64 -49.62 56.16
N ARG A 4 18.20 -48.98 55.11
CA ARG A 4 18.93 -47.69 54.89
C ARG A 4 18.54 -47.15 53.46
N ILE A 5 19.18 -46.23 52.71
CA ILE A 5 20.49 -45.52 52.67
C ILE A 5 20.28 -44.15 51.94
N ASN A 6 20.91 -43.02 52.31
CA ASN A 6 22.09 -42.35 51.68
C ASN A 6 21.98 -42.04 50.16
N ARG A 7 22.40 -40.88 49.59
CA ARG A 7 23.40 -39.89 50.06
C ARG A 7 23.22 -38.49 49.41
N ARG A 8 22.93 -37.45 50.24
CA ARG A 8 23.56 -36.09 50.37
C ARG A 8 23.92 -35.23 49.11
N SER A 9 24.03 -33.89 49.14
CA SER A 9 23.74 -32.74 50.06
C SER A 9 24.40 -31.47 49.45
N ILE A 10 24.19 -30.17 49.75
CA ILE A 10 23.30 -29.29 50.57
C ILE A 10 23.64 -27.83 50.06
N TRP A 11 22.73 -26.84 49.87
CA TRP A 11 22.20 -25.85 50.86
C TRP A 11 23.31 -25.07 51.64
N THR A 12 23.26 -23.79 52.06
CA THR A 12 22.28 -22.68 51.95
C THR A 12 22.88 -21.32 52.42
N MET A 13 22.24 -20.20 52.01
CA MET A 13 21.93 -18.97 52.79
C MET A 13 22.97 -17.91 53.27
N LEU A 14 22.42 -16.68 53.40
CA LEU A 14 22.83 -15.46 54.16
C LEU A 14 24.20 -14.80 53.78
N VAL A 15 24.41 -13.46 53.65
CA VAL A 15 23.88 -12.17 54.21
C VAL A 15 24.78 -11.55 55.29
N ARG A 16 24.93 -10.20 55.22
CA ARG A 16 25.53 -9.20 56.15
C ARG A 16 27.04 -8.87 56.09
N ALA A 17 27.29 -7.67 55.56
CA ALA A 17 27.84 -6.48 56.26
C ALA A 17 29.33 -6.40 56.70
N LEU A 18 29.73 -5.14 56.97
CA LEU A 18 31.04 -4.60 57.39
C LEU A 18 32.14 -4.67 56.30
N SER A 19 32.95 -3.66 55.96
CA SER A 19 33.45 -2.42 56.60
C SER A 19 34.55 -2.58 57.66
N PHE A 20 35.80 -2.22 57.32
CA PHE A 20 36.82 -1.75 58.29
C PHE A 20 37.93 -0.92 57.59
N SER A 21 38.75 -0.21 58.37
CA SER A 21 39.76 0.77 57.93
C SER A 21 41.17 0.48 58.51
N ALA A 22 42.16 1.35 58.19
CA ALA A 22 43.57 1.31 58.62
C ALA A 22 44.45 0.29 57.84
N VAL A 23 45.79 0.37 57.78
CA VAL A 23 46.81 0.92 58.71
C VAL A 23 47.93 1.74 58.01
N THR A 24 48.59 2.60 58.80
CA THR A 24 49.59 3.65 58.53
C THR A 24 51.08 3.25 58.57
N ALA A 25 51.96 3.92 57.79
CA ALA A 25 53.36 4.33 58.10
C ALA A 25 53.90 5.23 56.93
N LEU A 26 54.64 6.35 57.04
CA LEU A 26 55.91 6.71 57.74
C LEU A 26 57.15 5.99 57.17
N THR A 27 58.28 6.61 56.74
CA THR A 27 58.77 8.02 56.59
C THR A 27 59.75 8.08 55.37
N LEU A 28 60.33 9.21 54.89
CA LEU A 28 61.56 9.86 55.42
C LEU A 28 62.01 11.13 54.64
N ASN A 29 62.58 12.08 55.40
CA ASN A 29 63.57 13.12 55.03
C ASN A 29 63.19 14.32 54.14
N SER A 30 64.16 15.24 53.99
CA SER A 30 63.94 16.70 53.98
C SER A 30 65.06 17.50 53.30
N ALA A 31 64.77 18.76 52.91
CA ALA A 31 65.57 19.98 53.19
C ALA A 31 65.20 21.18 52.28
N LEU A 32 65.67 22.37 52.68
CA LEU A 32 65.75 23.65 51.93
C LEU A 32 64.44 24.38 51.58
N ALA A 33 64.32 25.61 52.09
CA ALA A 33 63.34 26.61 51.69
C ALA A 33 64.06 27.81 51.03
N PRO A 34 63.46 28.46 50.02
CA PRO A 34 63.87 29.78 49.58
C PRO A 34 62.99 30.90 50.17
N VAL A 35 63.67 32.02 50.41
CA VAL A 35 63.20 33.33 50.90
C VAL A 35 61.90 33.84 50.24
N VAL A 36 61.08 34.53 51.04
CA VAL A 36 59.91 35.29 50.56
C VAL A 36 60.35 36.51 49.75
N ALA A 37 59.87 36.62 48.51
CA ALA A 37 59.82 37.88 47.76
C ALA A 37 58.38 38.40 47.76
N SER A 38 58.18 39.67 48.12
CA SER A 38 56.85 40.30 48.28
C SER A 38 56.55 41.25 47.14
N ASP A 39 56.10 40.72 46.00
CA ASP A 39 55.61 41.54 44.89
C ASP A 39 54.15 41.98 45.09
N TYR A 40 53.89 43.28 44.89
CA TYR A 40 52.61 43.92 45.14
C TYR A 40 51.63 43.72 43.97
N ALA A 41 50.96 42.56 43.92
CA ALA A 41 49.78 42.38 43.09
C ALA A 41 48.56 43.08 43.73
N ALA A 42 48.32 44.35 43.35
CA ALA A 42 47.20 45.14 43.85
C ALA A 42 45.85 44.53 43.42
N THR A 43 45.13 43.92 44.36
CA THR A 43 43.75 43.47 44.14
C THR A 43 42.80 44.67 44.16
N PRO A 44 41.90 44.83 43.17
CA PRO A 44 40.91 45.90 43.20
C PRO A 44 39.89 45.61 44.31
N MET A 45 39.81 46.52 45.29
CA MET A 45 38.86 46.41 46.41
C MET A 45 37.42 46.66 45.91
N VAL A 46 36.68 45.57 45.66
CA VAL A 46 35.25 45.66 45.33
C VAL A 46 34.46 46.01 46.58
N GLY A 47 33.88 47.22 46.60
CA GLY A 47 32.95 47.65 47.65
C GLY A 47 31.71 46.75 47.72
N GLY A 48 31.20 46.53 48.94
CA GLY A 48 30.13 45.56 49.18
C GLY A 48 28.80 45.94 48.52
N GLY A 49 28.32 45.10 47.59
CA GLY A 49 27.04 45.28 46.92
C GLY A 49 26.86 44.40 45.67
N GLN A 50 26.76 43.08 45.84
CA GLN A 50 26.54 42.17 44.70
C GLN A 50 25.15 42.33 44.09
N ILE A 51 25.00 43.27 43.14
CA ILE A 51 23.81 43.37 42.30
C ILE A 51 23.87 42.29 41.23
N LYS A 52 23.09 41.23 41.43
CA LYS A 52 22.94 40.12 40.50
C LYS A 52 22.42 40.62 39.15
N ALA A 53 23.18 40.37 38.09
CA ALA A 53 22.82 40.74 36.74
C ALA A 53 21.51 40.06 36.30
N ARG A 54 20.71 40.79 35.52
CA ARG A 54 19.39 40.37 35.04
C ARG A 54 19.49 39.99 33.56
N PHE A 55 19.17 38.74 33.23
CA PHE A 55 19.19 38.28 31.84
C PHE A 55 18.04 38.93 31.03
N LEU A 56 18.36 39.46 29.85
CA LEU A 56 17.42 40.13 28.95
C LEU A 56 17.59 39.62 27.51
N ALA A 57 16.61 38.86 27.02
CA ALA A 57 16.59 38.43 25.62
C ALA A 57 15.98 39.53 24.73
N LEU A 58 16.66 39.89 23.63
CA LEU A 58 16.20 40.88 22.66
C LEU A 58 16.23 40.34 21.23
N GLY A 59 15.38 40.89 20.38
CA GLY A 59 15.48 40.71 18.92
C GLY A 59 16.39 41.77 18.29
N ILE A 60 17.02 41.45 17.15
CA ILE A 60 17.68 42.48 16.31
C ILE A 60 16.65 43.57 15.94
N GLY A 61 17.03 44.84 16.11
CA GLY A 61 16.16 45.99 15.82
C GLY A 61 15.00 46.17 16.81
N LYS A 62 14.96 45.41 17.91
CA LYS A 62 14.00 45.59 19.00
C LYS A 62 14.63 46.37 20.14
N SER A 63 13.82 47.17 20.83
CA SER A 63 14.21 47.89 22.03
C SER A 63 13.30 47.54 23.23
N VAL A 64 13.86 47.62 24.43
CA VAL A 64 13.14 47.48 25.70
C VAL A 64 13.43 48.71 26.58
N VAL A 65 12.40 49.19 27.25
CA VAL A 65 12.50 50.26 28.25
C VAL A 65 12.85 49.66 29.60
N VAL A 66 13.80 50.27 30.31
CA VAL A 66 14.18 49.91 31.67
C VAL A 66 14.07 51.16 32.55
N ASP A 67 13.09 51.17 33.45
CA ASP A 67 13.06 52.10 34.58
C ASP A 67 14.10 51.66 35.64
N LEU A 68 14.82 52.62 36.22
CA LEU A 68 15.91 52.39 37.17
C LEU A 68 15.64 53.10 38.51
N PRO A 69 16.07 52.51 39.66
CA PRO A 69 15.56 52.90 40.99
C PRO A 69 16.17 54.17 41.60
N ARG A 70 17.08 54.84 40.88
CA ARG A 70 17.76 56.10 41.24
C ARG A 70 18.14 56.84 39.96
N ASP A 71 18.65 58.06 40.09
CA ASP A 71 19.23 58.79 38.97
C ASP A 71 20.56 58.17 38.51
N ILE A 72 20.61 57.82 37.22
CA ILE A 72 21.78 57.30 36.52
C ILE A 72 22.80 58.42 36.36
N LYS A 73 24.06 58.16 36.70
CA LYS A 73 25.18 59.07 36.41
C LYS A 73 25.96 58.61 35.17
N ASP A 74 26.35 57.34 35.14
CA ASP A 74 27.17 56.74 34.07
C ASP A 74 26.62 55.36 33.65
N VAL A 75 26.96 54.95 32.42
CA VAL A 75 26.61 53.64 31.85
C VAL A 75 27.81 53.02 31.14
N LEU A 76 28.02 51.72 31.35
CA LEU A 76 29.01 50.91 30.66
C LEU A 76 28.31 49.92 29.74
N VAL A 77 28.75 49.82 28.49
CA VAL A 77 28.30 48.86 27.48
C VAL A 77 29.52 48.09 26.99
N ALA A 78 29.58 46.77 27.17
CA ALA A 78 30.79 46.00 26.87
C ALA A 78 31.07 45.87 25.36
N ASP A 79 30.05 45.56 24.56
CA ASP A 79 30.09 45.69 23.09
C ASP A 79 28.83 46.41 22.56
N PRO A 80 28.96 47.69 22.14
CA PRO A 80 27.85 48.48 21.58
C PRO A 80 27.44 48.05 20.17
N LYS A 81 28.20 47.17 19.49
CA LYS A 81 27.81 46.60 18.19
C LYS A 81 26.74 45.52 18.35
N ILE A 82 26.71 44.83 19.48
CA ILE A 82 25.73 43.78 19.80
C ILE A 82 24.44 44.42 20.32
N ALA A 83 24.53 45.25 21.36
CA ALA A 83 23.40 46.03 21.87
C ALA A 83 23.87 47.36 22.46
N ASN A 84 23.07 48.41 22.31
CA ASN A 84 23.40 49.76 22.77
C ASN A 84 22.36 50.25 23.81
N ALA A 85 22.77 51.16 24.71
CA ALA A 85 21.89 51.82 25.66
C ALA A 85 21.81 53.32 25.40
N VAL A 86 20.60 53.87 25.40
CA VAL A 86 20.32 55.30 25.27
C VAL A 86 19.54 55.78 26.48
N ILE A 87 19.97 56.87 27.12
CA ILE A 87 19.38 57.38 28.36
C ILE A 87 18.57 58.66 28.04
N PRO A 88 17.24 58.57 27.80
CA PRO A 88 16.39 59.73 27.55
C PRO A 88 16.07 60.57 28.80
N SER A 89 16.28 60.04 30.01
CA SER A 89 15.98 60.72 31.28
C SER A 89 16.76 60.07 32.42
N THR A 90 16.94 60.77 33.54
CA THR A 90 17.80 60.30 34.64
C THR A 90 17.42 58.94 35.22
N GLN A 91 16.17 58.48 35.10
CA GLN A 91 15.70 57.21 35.67
C GLN A 91 15.23 56.20 34.61
N ARG A 92 15.50 56.42 33.32
CA ARG A 92 15.11 55.50 32.24
C ARG A 92 16.22 55.30 31.22
N ALA A 93 16.40 54.05 30.81
CA ALA A 93 17.23 53.68 29.67
C ALA A 93 16.41 52.89 28.63
N TYR A 94 16.70 53.11 27.35
CA TYR A 94 16.30 52.23 26.26
C TYR A 94 17.48 51.33 25.90
N ILE A 95 17.30 50.02 25.99
CA ILE A 95 18.27 49.02 25.53
C ILE A 95 17.82 48.54 24.15
N ILE A 96 18.72 48.59 23.16
CA ILE A 96 18.41 48.32 21.74
C ILE A 96 19.35 47.22 21.20
N GLY A 97 18.79 46.12 20.69
CA GLY A 97 19.57 45.06 20.05
C GLY A 97 19.98 45.43 18.63
N ALA A 98 21.28 45.43 18.33
CA ALA A 98 21.85 45.87 17.06
C ALA A 98 22.38 44.71 16.19
N ALA A 99 23.06 43.73 16.78
CA ALA A 99 23.57 42.54 16.08
C ALA A 99 23.44 41.28 16.96
N VAL A 100 23.51 40.09 16.34
CA VAL A 100 23.43 38.81 17.07
C VAL A 100 24.65 38.65 17.97
N GLY A 101 24.43 38.32 19.24
CA GLY A 101 25.51 38.07 20.20
C GLY A 101 25.06 38.14 21.65
N GLN A 102 26.05 38.11 22.56
CA GLN A 102 25.86 38.38 23.98
C GLN A 102 26.75 39.56 24.39
N THR A 103 26.20 40.45 25.20
CA THR A 103 26.88 41.66 25.70
C THR A 103 26.23 42.04 27.04
N ASN A 104 26.91 42.79 27.90
CA ASN A 104 26.32 43.27 29.14
C ASN A 104 26.37 44.80 29.26
N ILE A 105 25.38 45.33 29.97
CA ILE A 105 25.20 46.77 30.21
C ILE A 105 25.02 47.00 31.70
N VAL A 106 25.80 47.93 32.26
CA VAL A 106 25.87 48.23 33.69
C VAL A 106 25.62 49.72 33.92
N PHE A 107 24.74 50.04 34.86
CA PHE A 107 24.35 51.41 35.21
C PHE A 107 24.87 51.77 36.61
N PHE A 108 25.38 53.00 36.78
CA PHE A 108 26.00 53.49 38.02
C PHE A 108 25.30 54.77 38.53
N ASP A 109 25.21 54.93 39.85
CA ASP A 109 24.72 56.16 40.49
C ASP A 109 25.82 57.22 40.67
N SER A 110 25.44 58.40 41.18
CA SER A 110 26.34 59.53 41.40
C SER A 110 27.42 59.30 42.47
N ALA A 111 27.38 58.19 43.21
CA ALA A 111 28.44 57.76 44.11
C ALA A 111 29.37 56.70 43.48
N GLY A 112 29.20 56.40 42.18
CA GLY A 112 29.95 55.36 41.48
C GLY A 112 29.50 53.93 41.82
N VAL A 113 28.38 53.77 42.54
CA VAL A 113 27.89 52.45 42.94
C VAL A 113 27.08 51.85 41.79
N GLN A 114 27.36 50.59 41.46
CA GLN A 114 26.55 49.83 40.51
C GLN A 114 25.09 49.77 41.00
N MET A 115 24.15 50.18 40.15
CA MET A 115 22.70 50.13 40.43
C MET A 115 22.01 48.92 39.79
N ALA A 116 22.44 48.54 38.60
CA ALA A 116 21.87 47.46 37.82
C ALA A 116 22.87 46.94 36.79
N ALA A 117 22.83 45.64 36.52
CA ALA A 117 23.48 45.03 35.36
C ALA A 117 22.46 44.19 34.60
N TYR A 118 22.56 44.22 33.27
CA TYR A 118 21.74 43.42 32.36
C TYR A 118 22.64 42.62 31.44
N ASP A 119 22.48 41.29 31.46
CA ASP A 119 23.15 40.37 30.54
C ASP A 119 22.24 40.16 29.34
N ILE A 120 22.61 40.72 28.18
CA ILE A 120 21.75 40.82 27.02
C ILE A 120 22.13 39.75 26.00
N ALA A 121 21.14 38.96 25.58
CA ALA A 121 21.29 38.03 24.45
C ALA A 121 20.43 38.49 23.28
N VAL A 122 21.06 38.97 22.22
CA VAL A 122 20.38 39.41 20.99
C VAL A 122 20.27 38.23 20.04
N LYS A 123 19.04 37.81 19.73
CA LYS A 123 18.72 36.72 18.80
C LYS A 123 18.04 37.26 17.54
N ARG A 124 18.03 36.47 16.46
CA ARG A 124 17.11 36.72 15.34
C ARG A 124 15.68 36.38 15.77
N ASP A 125 14.72 37.22 15.39
CA ASP A 125 13.31 37.00 15.63
C ASP A 125 12.79 35.97 14.60
N LEU A 126 12.53 34.73 15.06
CA LEU A 126 12.17 33.58 14.21
C LEU A 126 10.69 33.19 14.32
N ASN A 127 9.82 34.10 14.78
CA ASN A 127 8.39 33.85 15.03
C ASN A 127 7.53 33.59 13.76
N GLY A 128 8.13 33.26 12.62
CA GLY A 128 7.46 33.09 11.32
C GLY A 128 6.80 31.74 11.08
N VAL A 129 7.17 30.67 11.78
CA VAL A 129 6.67 29.30 11.53
C VAL A 129 6.08 28.69 12.80
N ARG A 130 4.75 28.78 12.96
CA ARG A 130 4.05 28.36 14.21
C ARG A 130 3.94 26.85 14.44
N ALA A 131 4.44 26.01 13.53
CA ALA A 131 4.37 24.54 13.63
C ALA A 131 5.75 23.85 13.78
N VAL A 132 6.82 24.51 13.32
CA VAL A 132 8.19 23.99 13.31
C VAL A 132 9.11 25.04 13.91
N GLN A 133 9.75 24.70 15.02
CA GLN A 133 10.79 25.52 15.64
C GLN A 133 12.14 25.21 14.98
N ILE A 134 12.96 26.25 14.82
CA ILE A 134 14.29 26.16 14.22
C ILE A 134 15.28 26.64 15.26
N GLU A 135 16.09 25.72 15.80
CA GLU A 135 17.13 26.03 16.77
C GLU A 135 18.52 25.86 16.15
N GLY A 136 19.33 26.91 16.23
CA GLY A 136 20.73 26.86 15.78
C GLY A 136 21.61 26.17 16.80
N VAL A 137 22.35 25.14 16.38
CA VAL A 137 23.24 24.34 17.22
C VAL A 137 24.62 24.29 16.57
N GLY A 138 25.53 25.13 17.07
CA GLY A 138 26.84 25.34 16.46
C GLY A 138 26.73 25.96 15.06
N ASP A 139 27.25 25.24 14.07
CA ASP A 139 27.23 25.59 12.64
C ASP A 139 26.05 24.92 11.89
N GLY A 140 25.15 24.24 12.61
CA GLY A 140 23.97 23.56 12.06
C GLY A 140 22.64 24.05 12.62
N VAL A 141 21.54 23.49 12.12
CA VAL A 141 20.18 23.74 12.61
C VAL A 141 19.45 22.44 12.92
N ILE A 142 18.70 22.44 14.02
CA ILE A 142 17.75 21.39 14.35
C ILE A 142 16.35 21.90 14.06
N LEU A 143 15.57 21.11 13.32
CA LEU A 143 14.15 21.34 13.08
C LEU A 143 13.34 20.51 14.08
N THR A 144 12.61 21.16 14.97
CA THR A 144 11.77 20.50 15.98
C THR A 144 10.32 20.95 15.84
N GLY A 145 9.37 20.24 16.46
CA GLY A 145 7.94 20.54 16.36
C GLY A 145 7.19 19.48 15.58
N SER A 146 6.13 19.87 14.87
CA SER A 146 5.17 18.92 14.32
C SER A 146 4.42 19.44 13.09
N VAL A 147 4.30 18.59 12.07
CA VAL A 147 3.58 18.88 10.82
C VAL A 147 2.48 17.85 10.55
N SER A 148 1.61 18.14 9.60
CA SER A 148 0.49 17.30 9.16
C SER A 148 0.95 16.14 8.28
N SER A 149 1.89 16.37 7.36
CA SER A 149 2.30 15.40 6.34
C SER A 149 3.82 15.15 6.29
N PRO A 150 4.26 13.97 5.80
CA PRO A 150 5.68 13.73 5.51
C PRO A 150 6.27 14.71 4.49
N VAL A 151 5.45 15.19 3.54
CA VAL A 151 5.87 16.12 2.49
C VAL A 151 6.27 17.48 3.09
N GLU A 152 5.50 18.00 4.04
CA GLU A 152 5.84 19.23 4.79
C GLU A 152 7.14 19.05 5.60
N ALA A 153 7.34 17.88 6.23
CA ALA A 153 8.56 17.59 6.99
C ALA A 153 9.81 17.57 6.09
N GLN A 154 9.70 17.02 4.88
CA GLN A 154 10.78 16.99 3.91
C GLN A 154 11.05 18.37 3.30
N GLN A 155 10.00 19.10 2.91
CA GLN A 155 10.12 20.47 2.38
C GLN A 155 10.74 21.44 3.40
N ALA A 156 10.42 21.30 4.69
CA ALA A 156 11.07 22.07 5.76
C ALA A 156 12.57 21.75 5.87
N GLY A 157 12.96 20.47 5.71
CA GLY A 157 14.36 20.04 5.63
C GLY A 157 15.10 20.66 4.45
N ASP A 158 14.51 20.59 3.24
CA ASP A 158 15.10 21.15 2.02
C ASP A 158 15.29 22.67 2.10
N LEU A 159 14.33 23.40 2.71
CA LEU A 159 14.43 24.84 2.94
C LEU A 159 15.52 25.19 3.96
N ALA A 160 15.64 24.41 5.03
CA ALA A 160 16.71 24.58 6.02
C ALA A 160 18.10 24.28 5.43
N ALA A 161 18.23 23.25 4.59
CA ALA A 161 19.49 22.89 3.93
C ALA A 161 19.97 24.02 3.00
N ARG A 162 19.05 24.66 2.26
CA ARG A 162 19.34 25.84 1.44
C ARG A 162 19.75 27.07 2.27
N LEU A 163 19.25 27.21 3.49
CA LEU A 163 19.58 28.33 4.38
C LEU A 163 20.95 28.18 5.07
N VAL A 164 21.38 26.94 5.34
CA VAL A 164 22.65 26.63 6.03
C VAL A 164 23.78 26.22 5.05
N GLY A 165 23.44 25.97 3.79
CA GLY A 165 24.40 25.73 2.71
C GLY A 165 24.92 24.29 2.58
N SER A 166 24.49 23.37 3.46
CA SER A 166 24.70 21.93 3.32
C SER A 166 23.54 21.15 3.99
N PRO A 167 23.04 20.06 3.39
CA PRO A 167 22.04 19.20 4.02
C PRO A 167 22.59 18.45 5.23
N GLU A 168 23.89 18.18 5.31
CA GLU A 168 24.53 17.48 6.44
C GLU A 168 24.48 18.29 7.75
N LYS A 169 24.27 19.60 7.65
CA LYS A 169 24.14 20.53 8.78
C LYS A 169 22.70 20.67 9.29
N VAL A 170 21.76 19.88 8.78
CA VAL A 170 20.33 19.92 9.15
C VAL A 170 19.92 18.64 9.86
N VAL A 171 19.56 18.74 11.14
CA VAL A 171 18.98 17.62 11.90
C VAL A 171 17.47 17.75 11.88
N ASN A 172 16.79 16.96 11.05
CA ASN A 172 15.33 16.93 11.02
C ASN A 172 14.78 16.07 12.17
N SER A 173 14.14 16.70 13.15
CA SER A 173 13.47 16.09 14.29
C SER A 173 11.98 16.50 14.36
N ILE A 174 11.37 16.79 13.21
CA ILE A 174 9.95 17.10 13.08
C ILE A 174 9.12 15.82 13.26
N ALA A 175 8.16 15.83 14.19
CA ALA A 175 7.22 14.74 14.37
C ALA A 175 5.97 14.90 13.49
N VAL A 176 5.78 14.02 12.50
CA VAL A 176 4.55 13.98 11.70
C VAL A 176 3.38 13.53 12.60
N ARG A 177 2.35 14.37 12.74
CA ARG A 177 1.20 14.13 13.63
C ARG A 177 0.13 13.31 12.95
N GLY A 178 0.08 12.04 13.32
CA GLY A 178 -0.80 11.06 12.69
C GLY A 178 -0.09 10.44 11.48
N ARG A 179 0.02 9.11 11.49
CA ARG A 179 0.29 8.37 10.26
C ARG A 179 -1.04 8.22 9.53
N ASP A 180 -1.32 9.12 8.60
CA ASP A 180 -2.50 9.01 7.74
C ASP A 180 -2.48 7.65 7.03
N GLN A 181 -3.56 6.90 7.24
CA GLN A 181 -3.76 5.59 6.64
C GLN A 181 -4.70 5.76 5.44
N VAL A 182 -4.34 5.16 4.32
CA VAL A 182 -5.16 5.12 3.12
C VAL A 182 -5.59 3.68 2.88
N MET A 183 -6.89 3.43 2.95
CA MET A 183 -7.49 2.20 2.43
C MET A 183 -7.75 2.39 0.95
N LEU A 184 -7.12 1.57 0.11
CA LEU A 184 -7.45 1.48 -1.31
C LEU A 184 -8.46 0.36 -1.51
N LYS A 185 -9.64 0.68 -2.05
CA LYS A 185 -10.50 -0.30 -2.70
C LYS A 185 -10.21 -0.28 -4.21
N VAL A 186 -9.93 -1.44 -4.77
CA VAL A 186 -9.93 -1.65 -6.22
C VAL A 186 -11.16 -2.50 -6.57
N THR A 187 -11.76 -2.25 -7.74
CA THR A 187 -12.82 -3.11 -8.30
C THR A 187 -12.45 -3.46 -9.74
N VAL A 188 -12.03 -4.71 -9.97
CA VAL A 188 -11.84 -5.29 -11.30
C VAL A 188 -13.16 -5.94 -11.71
N ALA A 189 -13.80 -5.43 -12.75
CA ALA A 189 -15.05 -5.97 -13.29
C ALA A 189 -14.86 -6.35 -14.76
N GLU A 190 -15.25 -7.58 -15.12
CA GLU A 190 -15.18 -8.09 -16.49
C GLU A 190 -16.50 -8.78 -16.87
N VAL A 191 -16.93 -8.57 -18.11
CA VAL A 191 -18.03 -9.28 -18.76
C VAL A 191 -17.53 -9.85 -20.07
N ARG A 192 -17.74 -11.15 -20.30
CA ARG A 192 -17.58 -11.80 -21.61
C ARG A 192 -18.94 -12.23 -22.14
N ARG A 193 -19.14 -12.07 -23.44
CA ARG A 193 -20.28 -12.62 -24.18
C ARG A 193 -19.75 -13.43 -25.35
N GLU A 194 -20.25 -14.64 -25.53
CA GLU A 194 -19.94 -15.52 -26.66
C GLU A 194 -21.26 -15.89 -27.33
N ILE A 195 -21.41 -15.56 -28.61
CA ILE A 195 -22.61 -15.87 -29.40
C ILE A 195 -22.17 -16.69 -30.61
N ILE A 196 -22.67 -17.91 -30.70
CA ILE A 196 -22.40 -18.84 -31.81
C ILE A 196 -23.73 -19.17 -32.49
N LYS A 197 -23.79 -19.01 -33.82
CA LYS A 197 -24.95 -19.39 -34.65
C LYS A 197 -24.45 -20.25 -35.80
N GLN A 198 -24.93 -21.49 -35.86
CA GLN A 198 -24.62 -22.47 -36.89
C GLN A 198 -25.91 -22.94 -37.56
N MET A 199 -25.98 -22.81 -38.88
CA MET A 199 -27.10 -23.27 -39.69
C MET A 199 -26.56 -23.88 -40.98
N GLY A 200 -27.08 -25.02 -41.41
CA GLY A 200 -26.69 -25.64 -42.67
C GLY A 200 -27.43 -26.94 -42.96
N VAL A 201 -27.46 -27.33 -44.23
CA VAL A 201 -28.04 -28.61 -44.68
C VAL A 201 -26.92 -29.46 -45.27
N ASP A 202 -26.58 -30.56 -44.61
CA ASP A 202 -25.73 -31.58 -45.23
C ASP A 202 -26.59 -32.36 -46.24
N LEU A 203 -26.08 -32.53 -47.46
CA LEU A 203 -26.78 -33.26 -48.52
C LEU A 203 -25.92 -34.41 -49.03
N SER A 204 -26.38 -35.63 -48.79
CA SER A 204 -25.76 -36.85 -49.31
C SER A 204 -26.73 -37.56 -50.25
N ALA A 205 -26.21 -38.08 -51.37
CA ALA A 205 -27.00 -38.90 -52.27
C ALA A 205 -26.15 -40.03 -52.87
N SER A 206 -26.75 -41.20 -53.06
CA SER A 206 -26.11 -42.35 -53.68
C SER A 206 -26.94 -42.86 -54.85
N MET A 207 -26.35 -42.91 -56.04
CA MET A 207 -26.97 -43.40 -57.26
C MET A 207 -26.22 -44.63 -57.77
N ASN A 208 -26.92 -45.74 -57.89
CA ASN A 208 -26.39 -46.99 -58.44
C ASN A 208 -26.84 -47.10 -59.90
N TYR A 209 -25.89 -47.17 -60.84
CA TYR A 209 -26.17 -47.32 -62.27
C TYR A 209 -25.34 -48.47 -62.84
N GLY A 210 -26.01 -49.62 -63.03
CA GLY A 210 -25.32 -50.88 -63.34
C GLY A 210 -24.40 -51.28 -62.18
N THR A 211 -23.09 -51.41 -62.47
CA THR A 211 -22.04 -51.67 -61.47
C THR A 211 -21.36 -50.41 -60.94
N ALA A 212 -21.70 -49.22 -61.45
CA ALA A 212 -21.11 -47.96 -61.00
C ALA A 212 -21.94 -47.33 -59.87
N VAL A 213 -21.26 -46.84 -58.84
CA VAL A 213 -21.87 -46.11 -57.71
C VAL A 213 -21.39 -44.67 -57.74
N VAL A 214 -22.31 -43.74 -58.01
CA VAL A 214 -22.05 -42.29 -57.97
C VAL A 214 -22.54 -41.76 -56.64
N ASN A 215 -21.61 -41.28 -55.81
CA ASN A 215 -21.93 -40.69 -54.51
C ASN A 215 -21.72 -39.17 -54.57
N PHE A 216 -22.77 -38.42 -54.28
CA PHE A 216 -22.70 -37.00 -53.97
C PHE A 216 -22.65 -36.82 -52.45
N ASN A 217 -21.74 -35.98 -51.96
CA ASN A 217 -21.71 -35.63 -50.54
C ASN A 217 -21.28 -34.16 -50.36
N ASN A 218 -22.20 -33.35 -49.85
CA ASN A 218 -21.95 -31.99 -49.38
C ASN A 218 -22.09 -31.98 -47.85
N ASN A 219 -20.96 -32.17 -47.15
CA ASN A 219 -20.85 -31.95 -45.72
C ASN A 219 -20.52 -30.48 -45.43
N ASN A 220 -21.11 -29.89 -44.40
CA ASN A 220 -20.81 -28.54 -43.94
C ASN A 220 -19.73 -28.58 -42.84
N PRO A 221 -18.51 -28.06 -43.10
CA PRO A 221 -17.40 -28.13 -42.13
C PRO A 221 -17.45 -27.09 -41.00
N PHE A 222 -18.34 -26.08 -41.08
CA PHE A 222 -18.46 -24.96 -40.13
C PHE A 222 -17.09 -24.32 -39.82
N THR A 223 -16.52 -23.62 -40.81
CA THR A 223 -15.09 -23.21 -40.78
C THR A 223 -14.70 -22.07 -39.83
N ALA A 224 -15.62 -21.40 -39.13
CA ALA A 224 -15.26 -20.39 -38.12
C ALA A 224 -14.84 -21.04 -36.78
N LEU A 225 -15.38 -22.22 -36.48
CA LEU A 225 -15.02 -23.09 -35.35
C LEU A 225 -14.29 -24.38 -35.75
N GLY A 226 -14.37 -24.78 -37.02
CA GLY A 226 -13.82 -26.04 -37.54
C GLY A 226 -14.59 -27.29 -37.13
N ARG A 227 -15.79 -27.13 -36.54
CA ARG A 227 -16.68 -28.21 -36.10
C ARG A 227 -18.11 -27.72 -35.90
N SER A 228 -19.07 -28.64 -36.00
CA SER A 228 -20.43 -28.43 -35.51
C SER A 228 -20.46 -28.43 -33.98
N LEU A 229 -21.32 -27.60 -33.36
CA LEU A 229 -21.46 -27.49 -31.91
C LEU A 229 -21.97 -28.77 -31.24
N VAL A 230 -22.91 -29.47 -31.88
CA VAL A 230 -23.47 -30.76 -31.41
C VAL A 230 -23.61 -31.69 -32.61
N SER A 231 -23.03 -32.88 -32.51
CA SER A 231 -23.06 -33.89 -33.58
C SER A 231 -24.46 -34.45 -33.86
N ASP A 232 -25.27 -34.58 -32.81
CA ASP A 232 -26.48 -35.41 -32.79
C ASP A 232 -27.80 -34.62 -32.93
N ASN A 233 -27.76 -33.28 -32.98
CA ASN A 233 -28.94 -32.46 -33.19
C ASN A 233 -29.27 -32.41 -34.70
N LEU A 234 -29.89 -33.50 -35.17
CA LEU A 234 -29.86 -33.92 -36.56
C LEU A 234 -31.27 -34.18 -37.11
N ALA A 235 -31.83 -33.22 -37.85
CA ALA A 235 -33.09 -33.41 -38.56
C ALA A 235 -32.82 -33.99 -39.96
N SER A 236 -32.73 -35.31 -40.05
CA SER A 236 -32.45 -36.03 -41.30
C SER A 236 -33.72 -36.59 -41.98
N VAL A 237 -33.81 -36.39 -43.29
CA VAL A 237 -34.90 -36.91 -44.14
C VAL A 237 -34.25 -37.71 -45.27
N SER A 238 -34.49 -39.03 -45.28
CA SER A 238 -33.94 -39.96 -46.29
C SER A 238 -35.03 -40.47 -47.24
N ALA A 239 -34.94 -40.07 -48.51
CA ALA A 239 -35.84 -40.50 -49.58
C ALA A 239 -35.32 -41.77 -50.26
N LEU A 240 -35.75 -42.93 -49.77
CA LEU A 240 -35.44 -44.24 -50.35
C LEU A 240 -36.50 -44.63 -51.39
N THR A 241 -36.30 -44.23 -52.65
CA THR A 241 -37.20 -44.53 -53.77
C THR A 241 -36.63 -45.65 -54.66
N LYS A 242 -37.43 -46.70 -54.89
CA LYS A 242 -36.97 -47.94 -55.55
C LYS A 242 -36.67 -47.70 -57.04
N GLY A 243 -35.38 -47.71 -57.40
CA GLY A 243 -34.90 -47.47 -58.77
C GLY A 243 -34.48 -46.02 -59.06
N LEU A 244 -34.44 -45.16 -58.04
CA LEU A 244 -33.99 -43.77 -58.10
C LEU A 244 -32.82 -43.56 -57.11
N PRO A 245 -32.05 -42.46 -57.23
CA PRO A 245 -31.01 -42.15 -56.25
C PRO A 245 -31.60 -42.01 -54.84
N SER A 246 -30.95 -42.63 -53.85
CA SER A 246 -31.28 -42.34 -52.45
C SER A 246 -30.73 -40.96 -52.10
N VAL A 247 -31.56 -40.09 -51.53
CA VAL A 247 -31.18 -38.72 -51.14
C VAL A 247 -31.47 -38.54 -49.66
N THR A 248 -30.45 -38.20 -48.88
CA THR A 248 -30.56 -37.88 -47.46
C THR A 248 -30.12 -36.45 -47.23
N ALA A 249 -31.10 -35.59 -46.95
CA ALA A 249 -30.89 -34.20 -46.56
C ALA A 249 -30.97 -34.09 -45.03
N THR A 250 -30.04 -33.35 -44.44
CA THR A 250 -29.78 -33.33 -43.01
C THR A 250 -29.61 -31.90 -42.54
N LEU A 251 -30.66 -31.34 -41.93
CA LEU A 251 -30.62 -29.99 -41.38
C LEU A 251 -29.94 -30.00 -40.01
N ARG A 252 -28.95 -29.11 -39.85
CA ARG A 252 -28.35 -28.70 -38.57
C ARG A 252 -28.67 -27.23 -38.33
N ALA A 253 -29.26 -26.92 -37.19
CA ALA A 253 -29.49 -25.54 -36.76
C ALA A 253 -29.24 -25.45 -35.25
N MET A 254 -28.38 -24.53 -34.83
CA MET A 254 -28.03 -24.32 -33.44
C MET A 254 -27.64 -22.86 -33.19
N GLU A 255 -28.16 -22.31 -32.11
CA GLU A 255 -27.68 -21.07 -31.50
C GLU A 255 -27.23 -21.37 -30.07
N SER A 256 -26.10 -20.79 -29.67
CA SER A 256 -25.57 -20.85 -28.31
C SER A 256 -25.15 -19.45 -27.89
N ALA A 257 -25.58 -19.03 -26.71
CA ALA A 257 -25.23 -17.75 -26.11
C ALA A 257 -24.69 -17.99 -24.70
N GLY A 258 -23.44 -17.60 -24.45
CA GLY A 258 -22.77 -17.68 -23.17
C GLY A 258 -22.46 -16.29 -22.62
N VAL A 259 -22.63 -16.10 -21.32
CA VAL A 259 -22.19 -14.91 -20.60
C VAL A 259 -21.40 -15.30 -19.36
N MET A 260 -20.27 -14.63 -19.14
CA MET A 260 -19.42 -14.82 -17.97
C MET A 260 -19.12 -13.45 -17.34
N ARG A 261 -19.28 -13.33 -16.02
CA ARG A 261 -18.95 -12.12 -15.28
C ARG A 261 -17.93 -12.44 -14.20
N THR A 262 -16.79 -11.75 -14.22
CA THR A 262 -15.77 -11.80 -13.16
C THR A 262 -15.78 -10.50 -12.39
N LEU A 263 -15.76 -10.58 -11.06
CA LEU A 263 -15.68 -9.42 -10.17
C LEU A 263 -14.67 -9.71 -9.06
N ALA A 264 -13.65 -8.88 -8.92
CA ALA A 264 -12.69 -8.93 -7.83
C ALA A 264 -12.59 -7.56 -7.16
N GLU A 265 -12.82 -7.52 -5.85
CA GLU A 265 -12.78 -6.29 -5.04
C GLU A 265 -11.73 -6.36 -3.92
N PRO A 266 -10.41 -6.41 -4.22
CA PRO A 266 -9.39 -6.38 -3.19
C PRO A 266 -9.36 -5.01 -2.49
N ASN A 267 -9.29 -5.05 -1.16
CA ASN A 267 -9.10 -3.89 -0.31
C ASN A 267 -7.83 -4.06 0.54
N LEU A 268 -7.04 -3.00 0.67
CA LEU A 268 -5.83 -2.99 1.49
C LEU A 268 -5.60 -1.60 2.08
N THR A 269 -5.17 -1.55 3.34
CA THR A 269 -4.81 -0.30 4.02
C THR A 269 -3.29 -0.19 4.13
N ALA A 270 -2.75 0.96 3.73
CA ALA A 270 -1.34 1.31 3.82
C ALA A 270 -1.18 2.67 4.52
N ILE A 271 0.05 3.02 4.89
CA ILE A 271 0.37 4.30 5.51
C ILE A 271 0.97 5.23 4.45
N SER A 272 0.67 6.53 4.51
CA SER A 272 1.20 7.52 3.56
C SER A 272 2.73 7.47 3.46
N GLY A 273 3.25 7.20 2.26
CA GLY A 273 4.66 7.01 1.93
C GLY A 273 5.14 5.55 1.96
N GLU A 274 4.30 4.59 2.35
CA GLU A 274 4.69 3.20 2.61
C GLU A 274 4.00 2.22 1.64
N SER A 275 4.76 1.35 0.98
CA SER A 275 4.19 0.37 0.04
C SER A 275 3.56 -0.81 0.79
N ALA A 276 2.35 -1.19 0.42
CA ALA A 276 1.69 -2.40 0.90
C ALA A 276 1.38 -3.36 -0.26
N THR A 277 1.39 -4.65 0.03
CA THR A 277 1.06 -5.72 -0.95
C THR A 277 0.07 -6.71 -0.34
N PHE A 278 -0.96 -7.05 -1.10
CA PHE A 278 -1.95 -8.08 -0.79
C PHE A 278 -1.95 -9.12 -1.92
N ILE A 279 -1.95 -10.40 -1.55
CA ILE A 279 -2.02 -11.53 -2.48
C ILE A 279 -3.07 -12.51 -1.97
N ALA A 280 -4.06 -12.84 -2.80
CA ALA A 280 -5.10 -13.81 -2.48
C ALA A 280 -5.31 -14.74 -3.67
N GLY A 281 -4.97 -16.02 -3.51
CA GLY A 281 -4.92 -16.97 -4.61
C GLY A 281 -4.25 -18.28 -4.22
N GLY A 282 -3.75 -19.00 -5.22
CA GLY A 282 -3.11 -20.30 -5.06
C GLY A 282 -1.88 -20.49 -5.95
N GLU A 283 -1.28 -21.66 -5.85
CA GLU A 283 -0.16 -22.07 -6.70
C GLU A 283 -0.55 -23.25 -7.58
N PHE A 284 -0.37 -23.08 -8.89
CA PHE A 284 -0.65 -24.10 -9.90
C PHE A 284 0.66 -24.83 -10.28
N PRO A 285 0.72 -26.17 -10.19
CA PRO A 285 1.90 -26.96 -10.56
C PRO A 285 2.02 -27.11 -12.09
N VAL A 286 3.09 -26.56 -12.66
CA VAL A 286 3.43 -26.68 -14.08
C VAL A 286 4.61 -27.65 -14.26
N PRO A 287 4.53 -28.66 -15.16
CA PRO A 287 5.69 -29.48 -15.51
C PRO A 287 6.81 -28.63 -16.13
N ALA A 288 7.97 -28.60 -15.48
CA ALA A 288 9.14 -27.82 -15.88
C ALA A 288 10.17 -28.61 -16.71
N GLY A 289 9.93 -29.91 -16.92
CA GLY A 289 10.81 -30.82 -17.64
C GLY A 289 11.00 -32.14 -16.88
N TYR A 290 12.02 -32.90 -17.27
CA TYR A 290 12.42 -34.15 -16.63
C TYR A 290 13.85 -34.06 -16.12
N ALA A 291 14.08 -34.50 -14.89
CA ALA A 291 15.42 -34.76 -14.36
C ALA A 291 15.67 -36.27 -14.38
N CYS A 292 16.59 -36.72 -15.22
CA CYS A 292 16.98 -38.11 -15.35
C CYS A 292 18.32 -38.34 -14.62
N ASP A 293 18.38 -39.33 -13.73
CA ASP A 293 19.65 -39.76 -13.14
C ASP A 293 20.47 -40.52 -14.21
N PRO A 294 21.71 -40.07 -14.52
CA PRO A 294 22.56 -40.73 -15.52
C PRO A 294 23.00 -42.15 -15.12
N THR A 295 22.80 -42.53 -13.86
CA THR A 295 23.15 -43.84 -13.31
C THR A 295 21.99 -44.82 -13.46
N THR A 296 20.85 -44.55 -12.80
CA THR A 296 19.68 -45.44 -12.81
C THR A 296 18.80 -45.30 -14.05
N HIS A 297 19.02 -44.29 -14.90
CA HIS A 297 18.21 -43.96 -16.07
C HIS A 297 16.72 -43.66 -15.76
N VAL A 298 16.38 -43.43 -14.49
CA VAL A 298 15.02 -43.04 -14.07
C VAL A 298 14.84 -41.53 -14.25
N CYS A 299 13.85 -41.15 -15.05
CA CYS A 299 13.45 -39.76 -15.26
C CYS A 299 12.28 -39.37 -14.36
N THR A 300 12.46 -38.31 -13.56
CA THR A 300 11.45 -37.74 -12.68
C THR A 300 10.91 -36.42 -13.24
N THR A 301 9.60 -36.18 -13.16
CA THR A 301 8.99 -34.90 -13.55
C THR A 301 9.38 -33.79 -12.58
N GLN A 302 9.98 -32.72 -13.08
CA GLN A 302 10.23 -31.51 -12.31
C GLN A 302 8.96 -30.65 -12.33
N ILE A 303 8.52 -30.17 -11.16
CA ILE A 303 7.30 -29.37 -11.00
C ILE A 303 7.68 -27.96 -10.56
N SER A 304 7.26 -26.96 -11.33
CA SER A 304 7.41 -25.53 -10.99
C SER A 304 6.05 -24.95 -10.65
N PHE A 305 5.92 -24.41 -9.44
CA PHE A 305 4.71 -23.77 -8.98
C PHE A 305 4.58 -22.34 -9.53
N LYS A 306 3.42 -22.01 -10.09
CA LYS A 306 3.07 -20.67 -10.61
C LYS A 306 1.90 -20.09 -9.81
N LYS A 307 2.10 -18.90 -9.25
CA LYS A 307 1.05 -18.19 -8.51
C LYS A 307 -0.03 -17.69 -9.47
N PHE A 308 -1.28 -17.82 -9.06
CA PHE A 308 -2.46 -17.23 -9.69
C PHE A 308 -3.41 -16.70 -8.61
N GLY A 309 -4.41 -15.91 -9.00
CA GLY A 309 -5.33 -15.19 -8.13
C GLY A 309 -5.16 -13.67 -8.28
N ILE A 310 -5.45 -12.95 -7.20
CA ILE A 310 -5.40 -11.49 -7.13
C ILE A 310 -4.09 -11.06 -6.47
N SER A 311 -3.41 -10.07 -7.05
CA SER A 311 -2.29 -9.36 -6.44
C SER A 311 -2.51 -7.86 -6.54
N LEU A 312 -2.39 -7.15 -5.42
CA LEU A 312 -2.49 -5.70 -5.31
C LEU A 312 -1.25 -5.19 -4.58
N ASN A 313 -0.39 -4.46 -5.28
CA ASN A 313 0.61 -3.60 -4.67
C ASN A 313 0.16 -2.14 -4.84
N PHE A 314 0.24 -1.33 -3.79
CA PHE A 314 0.10 0.11 -3.92
C PHE A 314 0.98 0.87 -2.93
N THR A 315 1.27 2.13 -3.27
CA THR A 315 1.95 3.09 -2.39
C THR A 315 1.14 4.40 -2.42
N PRO A 316 0.46 4.78 -1.33
CA PRO A 316 -0.27 6.03 -1.25
C PRO A 316 0.63 7.16 -0.72
N VAL A 317 0.37 8.39 -1.15
CA VAL A 317 0.93 9.62 -0.58
C VAL A 317 -0.20 10.64 -0.46
N VAL A 318 -0.54 11.00 0.78
CA VAL A 318 -1.49 12.08 1.06
C VAL A 318 -0.80 13.42 0.81
N LEU A 319 -1.42 14.25 0.00
CA LEU A 319 -0.95 15.59 -0.36
C LEU A 319 -1.66 16.67 0.47
N SER A 320 -1.12 17.88 0.43
CA SER A 320 -1.92 19.07 0.73
C SER A 320 -3.17 19.12 -0.17
N GLU A 321 -4.19 19.85 0.28
CA GLU A 321 -5.51 19.91 -0.38
C GLU A 321 -6.34 18.60 -0.33
N GLY A 322 -5.89 17.58 0.41
CA GLY A 322 -6.69 16.37 0.70
C GLY A 322 -6.83 15.39 -0.48
N ARG A 323 -6.03 15.57 -1.53
CA ARG A 323 -5.85 14.60 -2.61
C ARG A 323 -4.81 13.56 -2.23
N ILE A 324 -4.92 12.38 -2.83
CA ILE A 324 -4.07 11.23 -2.57
C ILE A 324 -3.44 10.84 -3.91
N SER A 325 -2.11 10.98 -4.00
CA SER A 325 -1.34 10.37 -5.08
C SER A 325 -1.18 8.88 -4.77
N LEU A 326 -1.48 8.01 -5.72
CA LEU A 326 -1.34 6.56 -5.58
C LEU A 326 -0.50 6.05 -6.74
N ARG A 327 0.58 5.31 -6.46
CA ARG A 327 1.10 4.32 -7.41
C ARG A 327 0.37 3.00 -7.14
N VAL A 328 -0.30 2.46 -8.16
CA VAL A 328 -1.11 1.25 -8.05
C VAL A 328 -0.68 0.23 -9.10
N MET A 329 -0.40 -0.99 -8.67
CA MET A 329 -0.12 -2.15 -9.51
C MET A 329 -1.10 -3.27 -9.14
N THR A 330 -2.02 -3.57 -10.06
CA THR A 330 -3.06 -4.59 -9.89
C THR A 330 -2.88 -5.73 -10.88
N GLU A 331 -3.00 -6.96 -10.40
CA GLU A 331 -3.03 -8.17 -11.20
C GLU A 331 -4.23 -9.04 -10.81
N VAL A 332 -4.94 -9.58 -11.80
CA VAL A 332 -5.93 -10.65 -11.62
C VAL A 332 -5.63 -11.75 -12.64
N SER A 333 -5.27 -12.92 -12.13
CA SER A 333 -4.83 -14.09 -12.88
C SER A 333 -5.71 -15.29 -12.56
N GLU A 334 -6.42 -15.83 -13.56
CA GLU A 334 -7.25 -17.03 -13.42
C GLU A 334 -6.66 -18.20 -14.24
N LEU A 335 -7.02 -19.44 -13.91
CA LEU A 335 -6.72 -20.60 -14.76
C LEU A 335 -7.71 -20.63 -15.93
N SER A 336 -7.22 -20.85 -17.16
CA SER A 336 -8.06 -21.01 -18.34
C SER A 336 -7.65 -22.23 -19.17
N ASN A 337 -8.63 -22.83 -19.84
CA ASN A 337 -8.39 -23.84 -20.86
C ASN A 337 -8.07 -23.23 -22.24
N ASP A 338 -8.17 -21.90 -22.38
CA ASP A 338 -7.67 -21.17 -23.55
C ASP A 338 -6.18 -21.49 -23.76
N ASN A 339 -5.80 -21.96 -24.95
CA ASN A 339 -4.40 -22.29 -25.29
C ASN A 339 -3.73 -23.27 -24.28
N ALA A 340 -4.50 -24.17 -23.68
CA ALA A 340 -4.00 -25.24 -22.83
C ALA A 340 -3.21 -26.30 -23.62
N ILE A 341 -2.25 -26.95 -22.96
CA ILE A 341 -1.41 -27.98 -23.58
C ILE A 341 -1.88 -29.37 -23.14
N THR A 342 -2.33 -30.20 -24.10
CA THR A 342 -2.71 -31.60 -23.86
C THR A 342 -1.51 -32.53 -24.06
N LEU A 343 -0.89 -32.96 -22.96
CA LEU A 343 0.20 -33.95 -22.96
C LEU A 343 -0.40 -35.37 -22.96
N ASN A 344 -0.31 -36.06 -24.10
CA ASN A 344 -0.76 -37.45 -24.22
C ASN A 344 0.40 -38.40 -23.90
N GLN A 345 0.27 -39.24 -22.87
CA GLN A 345 1.29 -40.23 -22.50
C GLN A 345 0.64 -41.55 -22.07
N SER A 346 1.09 -42.67 -22.67
CA SER A 346 0.64 -44.05 -22.40
C SER A 346 -0.87 -44.25 -22.18
N GLY A 347 -1.70 -43.56 -22.97
CA GLY A 347 -3.16 -43.68 -22.96
C GLY A 347 -3.90 -42.66 -22.07
N ASN A 348 -3.20 -41.91 -21.23
CA ASN A 348 -3.78 -40.79 -20.46
C ASN A 348 -3.46 -39.44 -21.13
N SER A 349 -4.44 -38.54 -21.12
CA SER A 349 -4.32 -37.15 -21.57
C SER A 349 -4.23 -36.20 -20.37
N LEU A 350 -3.04 -35.67 -20.08
CA LEU A 350 -2.85 -34.62 -19.06
C LEU A 350 -3.03 -33.25 -19.72
N THR A 351 -4.12 -32.56 -19.39
CA THR A 351 -4.34 -31.18 -19.85
C THR A 351 -3.73 -30.21 -18.85
N VAL A 352 -2.76 -29.40 -19.29
CA VAL A 352 -2.16 -28.30 -18.52
C VAL A 352 -2.84 -26.99 -18.94
N PRO A 353 -3.76 -26.42 -18.12
CA PRO A 353 -4.36 -25.11 -18.40
C PRO A 353 -3.32 -23.98 -18.44
N SER A 354 -3.68 -22.90 -19.12
CA SER A 354 -2.93 -21.64 -19.12
C SER A 354 -3.32 -20.75 -17.93
N ILE A 355 -2.53 -19.69 -17.70
CA ILE A 355 -2.88 -18.63 -16.75
C ILE A 355 -3.25 -17.38 -17.55
N LYS A 356 -4.44 -16.83 -17.31
CA LYS A 356 -5.03 -15.70 -18.02
C LYS A 356 -4.94 -14.44 -17.15
N THR A 357 -3.83 -13.73 -17.28
CA THR A 357 -3.48 -12.56 -16.47
C THR A 357 -4.02 -11.25 -17.05
N ARG A 358 -4.72 -10.46 -16.25
CA ARG A 358 -4.90 -9.02 -16.44
C ARG A 358 -3.93 -8.29 -15.53
N ARG A 359 -3.19 -7.30 -16.04
CA ARG A 359 -2.27 -6.47 -15.27
C ARG A 359 -2.43 -5.00 -15.66
N ALA A 360 -2.46 -4.11 -14.68
CA ALA A 360 -2.35 -2.68 -14.87
C ALA A 360 -1.40 -2.09 -13.81
N GLU A 361 -0.51 -1.19 -14.23
CA GLU A 361 0.29 -0.36 -13.34
C GLU A 361 0.16 1.10 -13.80
N THR A 362 -0.12 2.01 -12.86
CA THR A 362 -0.19 3.45 -13.15
C THR A 362 0.01 4.28 -11.88
N THR A 363 0.24 5.58 -12.05
CA THR A 363 0.23 6.57 -10.95
C THR A 363 -0.87 7.59 -11.22
N LEU A 364 -1.73 7.83 -10.24
CA LEU A 364 -2.94 8.66 -10.38
C LEU A 364 -3.23 9.42 -9.08
N GLU A 365 -3.93 10.55 -9.19
CA GLU A 365 -4.20 11.47 -8.07
C GLU A 365 -5.71 11.65 -7.90
N ILE A 366 -6.25 11.29 -6.73
CA ILE A 366 -7.70 11.20 -6.47
C ILE A 366 -8.02 11.78 -5.09
N PRO A 367 -9.10 12.56 -4.90
CA PRO A 367 -9.57 12.95 -3.57
C PRO A 367 -10.07 11.75 -2.76
N SER A 368 -9.97 11.80 -1.43
CA SER A 368 -10.50 10.74 -0.55
C SER A 368 -12.00 10.50 -0.79
N GLY A 369 -12.38 9.25 -1.09
CA GLY A 369 -13.73 8.82 -1.44
C GLY A 369 -14.10 9.01 -2.92
N GLY A 370 -13.27 9.68 -3.72
CA GLY A 370 -13.41 9.73 -5.18
C GLY A 370 -13.04 8.40 -5.83
N SER A 371 -13.65 8.10 -6.98
CA SER A 371 -13.35 6.89 -7.76
C SER A 371 -12.92 7.25 -9.18
N MET A 372 -11.99 6.50 -9.75
CA MET A 372 -11.47 6.69 -11.10
C MET A 372 -11.25 5.33 -11.77
N ALA A 373 -11.51 5.22 -13.08
CA ALA A 373 -11.09 4.06 -13.86
C ALA A 373 -9.58 4.14 -14.13
N MET A 374 -8.78 3.21 -13.61
CA MET A 374 -7.34 3.13 -13.88
C MET A 374 -7.03 2.44 -15.22
N ALA A 375 -7.94 1.58 -15.68
CA ALA A 375 -7.81 0.86 -16.95
C ALA A 375 -9.20 0.44 -17.48
N GLY A 376 -9.31 0.31 -18.80
CA GLY A 376 -10.46 -0.26 -19.48
C GLY A 376 -10.05 -0.91 -20.80
N LEU A 377 -10.76 -1.97 -21.20
CA LEU A 377 -10.59 -2.65 -22.48
C LEU A 377 -11.95 -3.12 -22.97
N ILE A 378 -12.25 -2.83 -24.24
CA ILE A 378 -13.33 -3.48 -24.98
C ILE A 378 -12.68 -4.21 -26.14
N GLN A 379 -12.92 -5.52 -26.24
CA GLN A 379 -12.44 -6.38 -27.30
C GLN A 379 -13.63 -7.11 -27.93
N GLU A 380 -13.77 -6.99 -29.25
CA GLU A 380 -14.75 -7.75 -30.02
C GLU A 380 -14.02 -8.54 -31.12
N GLN A 381 -14.36 -9.82 -31.26
CA GLN A 381 -13.91 -10.68 -32.34
C GLN A 381 -15.12 -11.38 -32.96
N THR A 382 -15.56 -10.87 -34.11
CA THR A 382 -16.57 -11.53 -34.94
C THR A 382 -15.89 -12.32 -36.07
N LYS A 383 -16.27 -13.58 -36.21
CA LYS A 383 -15.95 -14.46 -37.35
C LYS A 383 -17.25 -14.84 -38.03
N GLN A 384 -17.27 -14.80 -39.36
CA GLN A 384 -18.36 -15.33 -40.15
C GLN A 384 -17.79 -16.13 -41.31
N ALA A 385 -18.29 -17.34 -41.50
CA ALA A 385 -18.02 -18.17 -42.66
C ALA A 385 -19.33 -18.61 -43.32
N ILE A 386 -19.27 -18.76 -44.64
CA ILE A 386 -20.34 -19.35 -45.45
C ILE A 386 -19.67 -20.40 -46.33
N ASN A 387 -20.16 -21.64 -46.28
CA ASN A 387 -19.65 -22.74 -47.09
C ASN A 387 -20.83 -23.33 -47.87
N GLY A 388 -20.73 -23.57 -49.18
CA GLY A 388 -21.86 -24.04 -49.97
C GLY A 388 -21.46 -24.67 -51.30
N LEU A 389 -22.44 -25.27 -51.98
CA LEU A 389 -22.23 -25.88 -53.30
C LEU A 389 -22.24 -24.78 -54.38
N PRO A 390 -21.13 -24.57 -55.12
CA PRO A 390 -20.97 -23.38 -55.97
C PRO A 390 -22.01 -23.32 -57.08
N GLY A 391 -22.65 -22.16 -57.22
CA GLY A 391 -23.63 -21.84 -58.26
C GLY A 391 -25.08 -22.00 -57.79
N VAL A 392 -25.40 -23.08 -57.06
CA VAL A 392 -26.73 -23.24 -56.44
C VAL A 392 -26.83 -22.52 -55.08
N ASP A 393 -25.70 -22.32 -54.40
CA ASP A 393 -25.60 -21.51 -53.19
C ASP A 393 -26.15 -20.09 -53.39
N GLN A 394 -25.94 -19.50 -54.57
CA GLN A 394 -26.33 -18.13 -54.91
C GLN A 394 -27.82 -17.95 -55.26
N LEU A 395 -28.60 -19.03 -55.39
CA LEU A 395 -30.02 -18.94 -55.77
C LEU A 395 -30.86 -18.17 -54.73
N PRO A 396 -31.76 -17.26 -55.15
CA PRO A 396 -32.67 -16.59 -54.23
C PRO A 396 -33.63 -17.61 -53.59
N VAL A 397 -33.89 -17.45 -52.29
CA VAL A 397 -34.65 -18.37 -51.42
C VAL A 397 -34.00 -19.76 -51.28
N LEU A 398 -33.86 -20.51 -52.37
CA LEU A 398 -33.38 -21.90 -52.36
C LEU A 398 -31.90 -22.04 -51.99
N GLY A 399 -31.07 -21.03 -52.22
CA GLY A 399 -29.63 -21.06 -51.95
C GLY A 399 -29.26 -21.17 -50.46
N GLN A 400 -30.24 -21.03 -49.54
CA GLN A 400 -30.05 -21.38 -48.12
C GLN A 400 -30.04 -22.90 -47.87
N LEU A 401 -30.62 -23.71 -48.75
CA LEU A 401 -30.63 -25.18 -48.65
C LEU A 401 -29.35 -25.83 -49.18
N PHE A 402 -28.47 -25.05 -49.82
CA PHE A 402 -27.21 -25.50 -50.41
C PHE A 402 -25.97 -24.77 -49.85
N ARG A 403 -26.13 -24.09 -48.70
CA ARG A 403 -25.03 -23.46 -47.96
C ARG A 403 -25.24 -23.62 -46.45
N SER A 404 -24.14 -23.65 -45.71
CA SER A 404 -24.09 -23.35 -44.29
C SER A 404 -23.66 -21.91 -44.03
N GLN A 405 -24.08 -21.40 -42.88
CA GLN A 405 -23.60 -20.19 -42.24
C GLN A 405 -23.09 -20.56 -40.84
N ASP A 406 -21.86 -20.13 -40.55
CA ASP A 406 -21.20 -20.28 -39.26
C ASP A 406 -20.81 -18.87 -38.78
N PHE A 407 -21.35 -18.45 -37.65
CA PHE A 407 -21.14 -17.12 -37.08
C PHE A 407 -20.73 -17.25 -35.62
N VAL A 408 -19.68 -16.54 -35.24
CA VAL A 408 -19.13 -16.50 -33.88
C VAL A 408 -18.82 -15.05 -33.54
N SER A 409 -19.37 -14.53 -32.44
CA SER A 409 -19.02 -13.22 -31.92
C SER A 409 -18.61 -13.32 -30.45
N ASN A 410 -17.36 -12.97 -30.18
CA ASN A 410 -16.75 -13.01 -28.86
C ASN A 410 -16.45 -11.58 -28.41
N GLN A 411 -17.22 -11.10 -27.42
CA GLN A 411 -17.06 -9.79 -26.80
C GLN A 411 -16.44 -9.93 -25.41
N THR A 412 -15.61 -8.97 -25.02
CA THR A 412 -15.02 -8.86 -23.68
C THR A 412 -14.91 -7.40 -23.30
N GLU A 413 -15.59 -7.03 -22.22
CA GLU A 413 -15.54 -5.73 -21.56
C GLU A 413 -14.82 -5.89 -20.23
N LEU A 414 -13.74 -5.14 -20.00
CA LEU A 414 -12.99 -5.10 -18.75
C LEU A 414 -12.87 -3.66 -18.28
N MET A 415 -13.11 -3.41 -17.00
CA MET A 415 -12.87 -2.13 -16.35
C MET A 415 -12.20 -2.37 -14.99
N VAL A 416 -11.22 -1.53 -14.65
CA VAL A 416 -10.60 -1.50 -13.32
C VAL A 416 -10.81 -0.11 -12.71
N LEU A 417 -11.53 -0.07 -11.60
CA LEU A 417 -11.81 1.12 -10.80
C LEU A 417 -10.90 1.15 -9.57
N VAL A 418 -10.45 2.35 -9.17
CA VAL A 418 -9.71 2.59 -7.92
C VAL A 418 -10.39 3.68 -7.11
N THR A 419 -10.50 3.47 -5.80
CA THR A 419 -11.19 4.34 -4.86
C THR A 419 -10.44 4.38 -3.53
N PRO A 420 -9.61 5.40 -3.26
CA PRO A 420 -8.91 5.54 -1.97
C PRO A 420 -9.80 6.22 -0.92
N TYR A 421 -9.56 5.87 0.34
CA TYR A 421 -10.19 6.51 1.51
C TYR A 421 -9.13 6.79 2.56
N VAL A 422 -9.06 8.01 3.09
CA VAL A 422 -8.33 8.24 4.36
C VAL A 422 -9.14 7.59 5.48
N VAL A 423 -8.52 6.66 6.20
CA VAL A 423 -9.14 5.86 7.27
C VAL A 423 -8.42 6.08 8.60
N ARG A 424 -9.07 5.67 9.69
CA ARG A 424 -8.53 5.68 11.04
C ARG A 424 -8.76 4.33 11.69
N ALA A 425 -7.86 3.91 12.58
CA ALA A 425 -8.09 2.74 13.40
C ALA A 425 -9.28 2.96 14.35
N VAL A 426 -10.10 1.92 14.51
CA VAL A 426 -11.29 1.86 15.37
C VAL A 426 -11.12 0.75 16.40
N ALA A 427 -12.02 0.65 17.39
CA ALA A 427 -11.93 -0.43 18.38
C ALA A 427 -12.24 -1.79 17.73
N GLN A 428 -11.61 -2.88 18.21
CA GLN A 428 -11.79 -4.21 17.62
C GLN A 428 -13.26 -4.68 17.65
N GLN A 429 -14.02 -4.26 18.66
CA GLN A 429 -15.45 -4.57 18.84
C GLN A 429 -16.36 -3.84 17.83
N GLU A 430 -15.87 -2.77 17.20
CA GLU A 430 -16.62 -2.02 16.19
C GLU A 430 -16.52 -2.69 14.82
N LEU A 431 -15.39 -3.35 14.53
CA LEU A 431 -15.17 -4.14 13.32
C LEU A 431 -16.13 -5.33 13.23
N SER A 432 -16.60 -5.63 12.02
CA SER A 432 -17.31 -6.86 11.68
C SER A 432 -16.35 -7.85 11.02
N ARG A 433 -16.28 -9.07 11.54
CA ARG A 433 -15.44 -10.16 11.03
C ARG A 433 -16.30 -11.15 10.22
N PRO A 434 -15.75 -11.84 9.20
CA PRO A 434 -16.51 -12.83 8.43
C PRO A 434 -17.04 -14.03 9.24
N ASP A 435 -16.48 -14.28 10.44
CA ASP A 435 -16.91 -15.33 11.37
C ASP A 435 -17.88 -14.83 12.47
N ASP A 436 -18.24 -13.54 12.52
CA ASP A 436 -19.18 -13.03 13.51
C ASP A 436 -20.59 -13.64 13.30
N GLY A 437 -21.09 -14.36 14.30
CA GLY A 437 -22.35 -15.08 14.24
C GLY A 437 -22.29 -16.45 13.53
N PHE A 438 -21.11 -16.88 13.05
CA PHE A 438 -20.92 -18.22 12.49
C PHE A 438 -20.96 -19.30 13.58
N ALA A 439 -21.86 -20.26 13.43
CA ALA A 439 -21.78 -21.55 14.11
C ALA A 439 -21.88 -22.67 13.08
N SER A 440 -21.09 -23.73 13.29
CA SER A 440 -21.32 -25.01 12.63
C SER A 440 -22.72 -25.54 12.97
N ALA A 441 -23.39 -26.12 11.98
CA ALA A 441 -24.63 -26.84 12.26
C ALA A 441 -24.31 -28.11 13.06
N SER A 442 -25.21 -28.49 13.98
CA SER A 442 -25.09 -29.77 14.67
C SER A 442 -25.48 -30.92 13.74
N ASP A 443 -24.88 -32.09 13.95
CA ASP A 443 -25.05 -33.30 13.13
C ASP A 443 -26.53 -33.59 12.74
N PRO A 444 -27.53 -33.59 13.65
CA PRO A 444 -28.91 -33.79 13.25
C PRO A 444 -29.50 -32.65 12.40
N GLN A 445 -29.06 -31.40 12.54
CA GLN A 445 -29.50 -30.30 11.66
C GLN A 445 -28.81 -30.37 10.28
N SER A 446 -27.57 -30.86 10.22
CA SER A 446 -26.88 -31.12 8.95
C SER A 446 -27.52 -32.29 8.21
N LEU A 447 -27.66 -33.45 8.88
CA LEU A 447 -28.14 -34.69 8.27
C LEU A 447 -29.65 -34.71 7.96
N LEU A 448 -30.50 -34.09 8.79
CA LEU A 448 -31.97 -34.15 8.62
C LEU A 448 -32.57 -32.92 7.94
N LEU A 449 -31.88 -31.76 7.95
CA LEU A 449 -32.36 -30.51 7.34
C LEU A 449 -31.43 -29.95 6.25
N GLY A 450 -30.34 -30.64 5.92
CA GLY A 450 -29.37 -30.21 4.91
C GLY A 450 -28.62 -28.91 5.24
N ARG A 451 -28.66 -28.46 6.50
CA ARG A 451 -28.12 -27.16 6.90
C ARG A 451 -26.64 -27.27 7.22
N ILE A 452 -25.80 -26.70 6.36
CA ILE A 452 -24.33 -26.68 6.53
C ILE A 452 -23.83 -25.64 7.54
N ASN A 453 -24.65 -24.65 7.90
CA ASN A 453 -24.32 -23.61 8.87
C ASN A 453 -25.56 -23.18 9.70
N ARG A 454 -25.31 -22.47 10.80
CA ARG A 454 -26.33 -21.76 11.56
C ARG A 454 -25.83 -20.36 11.92
N ILE A 455 -26.58 -19.34 11.50
CA ILE A 455 -26.35 -17.96 11.89
C ILE A 455 -27.02 -17.73 13.25
N TYR A 456 -26.30 -17.10 14.18
CA TYR A 456 -26.86 -16.56 15.42
C TYR A 456 -26.70 -15.03 15.44
N GLY A 457 -27.77 -14.31 15.76
CA GLY A 457 -27.69 -12.87 16.05
C GLY A 457 -26.94 -12.62 17.35
N VAL A 458 -26.02 -11.65 17.36
CA VAL A 458 -25.17 -11.35 18.52
C VAL A 458 -25.98 -10.58 19.58
N PRO A 459 -26.16 -11.13 20.80
CA PRO A 459 -26.94 -10.46 21.84
C PRO A 459 -26.24 -9.16 22.27
N GLY A 460 -26.88 -8.03 22.01
CA GLY A 460 -26.40 -6.69 22.38
C GLY A 460 -26.15 -5.74 21.20
N ARG A 461 -25.94 -6.26 19.97
CA ARG A 461 -25.85 -5.41 18.77
C ARG A 461 -27.25 -5.27 18.16
N GLY A 462 -27.99 -4.25 18.61
CA GLY A 462 -29.31 -3.93 18.06
C GLY A 462 -29.19 -3.53 16.59
N GLU A 463 -29.60 -4.41 15.68
CA GLU A 463 -29.70 -4.09 14.26
C GLU A 463 -30.67 -2.91 14.08
N PRO A 464 -30.34 -1.87 13.30
CA PRO A 464 -31.32 -0.88 12.91
C PRO A 464 -32.42 -1.60 12.11
N GLY A 465 -33.67 -1.49 12.55
CA GLY A 465 -34.81 -2.32 12.13
C GLY A 465 -35.31 -2.13 10.69
N GLY A 466 -34.41 -2.16 9.71
CA GLY A 466 -34.72 -2.21 8.29
C GLY A 466 -34.99 -3.64 7.86
N SER A 467 -36.27 -3.99 7.68
CA SER A 467 -36.66 -5.27 7.10
C SER A 467 -36.34 -5.32 5.61
N TYR A 468 -35.13 -5.78 5.26
CA TYR A 468 -34.69 -5.98 3.88
C TYR A 468 -35.51 -7.08 3.20
N ARG A 469 -36.68 -6.70 2.66
CA ARG A 469 -37.46 -7.51 1.72
C ARG A 469 -36.94 -7.24 0.31
N GLY A 470 -36.00 -8.05 -0.14
CA GLY A 470 -35.47 -8.03 -1.51
C GLY A 470 -34.96 -9.40 -1.92
N THR A 471 -35.34 -9.85 -3.11
CA THR A 471 -34.82 -11.09 -3.71
C THR A 471 -33.41 -10.82 -4.24
N TYR A 472 -32.39 -11.03 -3.42
CA TYR A 472 -30.99 -10.85 -3.84
C TYR A 472 -30.53 -12.01 -4.73
N GLY A 473 -30.84 -11.89 -6.03
CA GLY A 473 -30.38 -12.77 -7.09
C GLY A 473 -30.58 -12.10 -8.45
N PHE A 474 -29.50 -11.58 -9.05
CA PHE A 474 -29.54 -10.97 -10.38
C PHE A 474 -29.50 -12.05 -11.47
N ILE A 475 -30.65 -12.67 -11.71
CA ILE A 475 -30.99 -13.34 -12.97
C ILE A 475 -32.40 -12.87 -13.36
N THR A 476 -32.49 -12.06 -14.42
CA THR A 476 -33.72 -11.75 -15.16
C THR A 476 -33.32 -11.55 -16.61
N ASP A 477 -33.79 -12.48 -17.45
CA ASP A 477 -33.88 -12.48 -18.93
C ASP A 477 -32.70 -11.90 -19.74
#